data_AF-A0A8H5A4E3-F1
#
_entry.id   AF-A0A8H5A4E3-F1
#
_cell.length_a   1.000
_cell.length_b   1.000
_cell.length_c   1.000
_cell.angle_alpha   90.00
_cell.angle_beta   90.00
_cell.angle_gamma   90.00
#
_symmetry.space_group_name_H-M   'P 1'
#
loop_
_entity.id
_entity.type
_entity.pdbx_description
1 polymer ?
#
loop_
_entity_poly.entity_id
_entity_poly.type
_entity_poly.pdbx_seq_one_letter_code
_entity_poly.pdbx_strand_id
1 'polypeptide(L)'
;MSCADEIVGTASVKDWKPTAQENDWKPAGHYAGKSADEASAMDSAPSVLETISCEGDVEVFMVAVKPGLPYRKKGIAEGLLRACEQQLKKKFCPKENQVRVILRVVREINSRYWLKKGYQIVGERYCPPLTWDVEKAFILLAMRKDV
;
A
#
# COMPACT_ATOMS: atom_id res chain seq x y z
N MET A 1 20.79 33.69 -10.86
CA MET A 1 19.77 32.71 -11.30
C MET A 1 19.31 31.97 -10.05
N SER A 2 18.05 32.14 -9.66
CA SER A 2 17.46 31.35 -8.57
C SER A 2 17.20 29.95 -9.13
N CYS A 3 17.90 28.94 -8.63
CA CYS A 3 17.50 27.56 -8.84
C CYS A 3 16.22 27.36 -8.04
N ALA A 4 15.07 27.29 -8.72
CA ALA A 4 13.85 26.86 -8.09
C ALA A 4 14.01 25.38 -7.73
N ASP A 5 13.77 25.05 -6.46
CA ASP A 5 13.79 23.65 -6.01
C ASP A 5 12.69 22.87 -6.75
N GLU A 6 13.09 21.76 -7.37
CA GLU A 6 12.18 20.89 -8.09
C GLU A 6 11.50 19.90 -7.14
N ILE A 7 10.16 19.82 -7.18
CA ILE A 7 9.41 18.81 -6.43
C ILE A 7 9.54 17.45 -7.13
N VAL A 8 10.30 16.54 -6.52
CA VAL A 8 10.57 15.19 -7.07
C VAL A 8 9.59 14.13 -6.59
N GLY A 9 8.80 14.41 -5.55
CA GLY A 9 7.70 13.54 -5.16
C GLY A 9 6.86 14.06 -3.99
N THR A 10 5.68 13.46 -3.84
CA THR A 10 4.68 13.82 -2.84
C THR A 10 4.04 12.56 -2.24
N ALA A 11 3.69 12.66 -0.96
CA ALA A 11 2.93 11.64 -0.23
C ALA A 11 1.82 12.32 0.56
N SER A 12 0.74 11.58 0.79
CA SER A 12 -0.43 12.03 1.54
C SER A 12 -0.81 10.98 2.57
N VAL A 13 -1.43 11.43 3.65
CA VAL A 13 -1.97 10.57 4.71
C VAL A 13 -3.48 10.77 4.73
N LYS A 14 -4.24 9.67 4.75
CA LYS A 14 -5.70 9.68 4.83
C LYS A 14 -6.17 8.57 5.76
N ASP A 15 -7.40 8.64 6.23
CA ASP A 15 -7.99 7.56 7.04
C ASP A 15 -8.02 6.26 6.23
N TRP A 16 -7.62 5.15 6.87
CA TRP A 16 -7.74 3.85 6.23
C TRP A 16 -9.22 3.45 6.17
N LYS A 17 -9.73 3.25 4.96
CA LYS A 17 -11.11 2.81 4.73
C LYS A 17 -11.08 1.56 3.86
N PRO A 18 -11.18 0.36 4.47
CA PRO A 18 -11.24 -0.88 3.69
C PRO A 18 -12.57 -1.00 2.91
N THR A 19 -13.60 -0.24 3.28
CA THR A 19 -15.00 -0.43 2.87
C THR A 19 -15.56 0.57 1.86
N ALA A 20 -14.81 1.60 1.43
CA ALA A 20 -15.42 2.72 0.68
C ALA A 20 -15.76 2.41 -0.79
N GLN A 21 -15.23 1.33 -1.38
CA GLN A 21 -15.56 0.85 -2.74
C GLN A 21 -14.97 -0.54 -3.05
N GLU A 22 -14.37 -1.20 -2.05
CA GLU A 22 -13.33 -2.22 -2.24
C GLU A 22 -13.50 -3.39 -1.26
N ASN A 23 -14.70 -3.97 -1.18
CA ASN A 23 -15.01 -5.05 -0.23
C ASN A 23 -14.32 -6.40 -0.52
N ASP A 24 -13.39 -6.45 -1.48
CA ASP A 24 -12.77 -7.69 -1.96
C ASP A 24 -11.38 -7.95 -1.34
N TRP A 25 -11.05 -7.31 -0.22
CA TRP A 25 -9.84 -7.65 0.52
C TRP A 25 -9.99 -9.05 1.11
N LYS A 26 -9.16 -9.97 0.62
CA LYS A 26 -8.96 -11.33 1.15
C LYS A 26 -7.88 -11.33 2.23
N PRO A 27 -7.89 -12.31 3.15
CA PRO A 27 -6.85 -12.43 4.15
C PRO A 27 -5.47 -12.64 3.51
N ALA A 28 -4.43 -12.25 4.25
CA ALA A 28 -3.05 -12.49 3.84
C ALA A 28 -2.81 -13.98 3.55
N GLY A 29 -2.17 -14.28 2.42
CA GLY A 29 -1.90 -15.64 1.97
C GLY A 29 -3.00 -16.28 1.12
N HIS A 30 -4.14 -15.61 0.91
CA HIS A 30 -5.24 -16.14 0.10
C HIS A 30 -4.79 -16.46 -1.35
N TYR A 31 -3.96 -15.62 -1.95
CA TYR A 31 -3.40 -15.85 -3.30
C TYR A 31 -1.92 -16.28 -3.24
N ALA A 32 -1.46 -16.89 -2.14
CA ALA A 32 -0.08 -17.32 -1.99
C ALA A 32 0.34 -18.29 -3.10
N GLY A 33 1.44 -17.98 -3.78
CA GLY A 33 1.96 -18.79 -4.90
C GLY A 33 1.13 -18.74 -6.19
N LYS A 34 0.06 -17.93 -6.24
CA LYS A 34 -0.80 -17.77 -7.41
C LYS A 34 -0.45 -16.53 -8.21
N SER A 35 -0.46 -16.64 -9.52
CA SER A 35 -0.46 -15.51 -10.45
C SER A 35 -1.77 -14.72 -10.38
N ALA A 36 -1.81 -13.53 -10.98
CA ALA A 36 -3.05 -12.75 -11.08
C ALA A 36 -4.13 -13.50 -11.89
N ASP A 37 -3.73 -14.20 -12.94
CA ASP A 37 -4.66 -14.98 -13.78
C ASP A 37 -5.30 -16.14 -12.98
N GLU A 38 -4.51 -16.84 -12.16
CA GLU A 38 -5.02 -17.87 -11.25
C GLU A 38 -5.90 -17.28 -10.13
N ALA A 39 -5.57 -16.09 -9.63
CA ALA A 39 -6.34 -15.40 -8.61
C ALA A 39 -7.74 -15.01 -9.11
N SER A 40 -7.89 -14.65 -10.39
CA SER A 40 -9.19 -14.34 -11.00
C SER A 40 -10.18 -15.50 -10.90
N ALA A 41 -9.71 -16.75 -11.02
CA ALA A 41 -10.54 -17.93 -10.91
C ALA A 41 -10.99 -18.20 -9.46
N MET A 42 -10.13 -17.88 -8.48
CA MET A 42 -10.44 -18.03 -7.05
C MET A 42 -11.43 -16.97 -6.55
N ASP A 43 -11.32 -15.75 -7.07
CA ASP A 43 -12.18 -14.63 -6.65
C ASP A 43 -13.64 -14.77 -7.10
N SER A 44 -13.89 -15.63 -8.10
CA SER A 44 -15.23 -15.94 -8.62
C SER A 44 -16.03 -16.93 -7.75
N ALA A 45 -15.40 -17.52 -6.72
CA ALA A 45 -16.07 -18.44 -5.80
C ALA A 45 -16.76 -17.67 -4.66
N PRO A 46 -17.96 -18.09 -4.19
CA PRO A 46 -18.65 -17.42 -3.10
C PRO A 46 -17.78 -17.48 -1.83
N SER A 47 -17.28 -16.31 -1.41
CA SER A 47 -16.49 -16.20 -0.19
C SER A 47 -17.40 -16.29 1.03
N VAL A 48 -17.03 -17.16 1.98
CA VAL A 48 -17.57 -17.14 3.33
C VAL A 48 -17.29 -15.76 3.92
N LEU A 49 -18.30 -15.15 4.56
CA LEU A 49 -18.16 -13.89 5.31
C LEU A 49 -17.16 -14.08 6.43
N GLU A 50 -15.87 -13.93 6.13
CA GLU A 50 -14.82 -13.88 7.13
C GLU A 50 -14.56 -12.43 7.54
N THR A 51 -14.36 -12.27 8.84
CA THR A 51 -14.03 -11.04 9.55
C THR A 51 -13.10 -10.12 8.78
N ILE A 52 -13.44 -8.82 8.74
CA ILE A 52 -12.75 -7.72 8.06
C ILE A 52 -11.22 -7.90 8.08
N SER A 53 -10.67 -8.53 7.04
CA SER A 53 -9.27 -8.94 7.00
C SER A 53 -8.41 -7.82 6.42
N CYS A 54 -8.43 -6.64 7.04
CA CYS A 54 -7.47 -5.57 6.73
C CYS A 54 -7.60 -4.37 7.71
N GLU A 55 -7.39 -4.58 9.00
CA GLU A 55 -7.44 -3.46 9.96
C GLU A 55 -6.24 -2.52 9.84
N GLY A 56 -6.52 -1.21 9.88
CA GLY A 56 -5.55 -0.13 9.88
C GLY A 56 -6.19 1.18 10.30
N ASP A 57 -5.38 2.16 10.70
CA ASP A 57 -5.87 3.47 11.15
C ASP A 57 -5.74 4.51 10.04
N VAL A 58 -4.60 4.50 9.34
CA VAL A 58 -4.29 5.46 8.27
C VAL A 58 -3.65 4.77 7.07
N GLU A 59 -3.88 5.32 5.88
CA GLU A 59 -3.17 4.97 4.65
C GLU A 59 -2.16 6.07 4.33
N VAL A 60 -0.91 5.68 4.04
CA VAL A 60 0.04 6.57 3.36
C VAL A 60 -0.03 6.27 1.88
N PHE A 61 -0.57 7.23 1.12
CA PHE A 61 -0.66 7.14 -0.33
C PHE A 61 0.46 7.96 -0.97
N MET A 62 1.35 7.29 -1.70
CA MET A 62 2.38 7.96 -2.50
C MET A 62 1.72 8.48 -3.78
N VAL A 63 1.63 9.81 -3.90
CA VAL A 63 0.82 10.47 -4.94
C VAL A 63 1.60 10.61 -6.25
N ALA A 64 2.86 11.00 -6.18
CA ALA A 64 3.71 11.11 -7.35
C ALA A 64 5.18 10.98 -6.96
N VAL A 65 5.95 10.19 -7.71
CA VAL A 65 7.41 10.34 -7.79
C VAL A 65 7.70 10.61 -9.26
N LYS A 66 8.41 11.70 -9.56
CA LYS A 66 8.70 12.06 -10.95
C LYS A 66 9.38 10.87 -11.63
N PRO A 67 8.82 10.34 -12.72
CA PRO A 67 9.41 9.20 -13.40
C PRO A 67 10.72 9.61 -14.04
N GLY A 68 11.74 8.77 -13.94
CA GLY A 68 13.02 9.00 -14.60
C GLY A 68 14.17 8.25 -13.95
N LEU A 69 15.15 7.84 -14.76
CA LEU A 69 16.42 7.30 -14.28
C LEU A 69 17.10 8.14 -13.18
N PRO A 70 17.12 9.50 -13.23
CA PRO A 70 17.79 10.28 -12.19
C PRO A 70 17.18 10.16 -10.78
N TYR A 71 15.90 9.82 -10.67
CA TYR A 71 15.17 9.76 -9.40
C TYR A 71 15.01 8.31 -8.87
N ARG A 72 15.33 7.29 -9.67
CA ARG A 72 15.27 5.88 -9.26
C ARG A 72 16.36 5.56 -8.26
N LYS A 73 16.04 4.67 -7.29
CA LYS A 73 16.98 4.17 -6.26
C LYS A 73 17.60 5.27 -5.38
N LYS A 74 17.00 6.46 -5.30
CA LYS A 74 17.44 7.58 -4.44
C LYS A 74 16.79 7.60 -3.05
N GLY A 75 15.98 6.59 -2.72
CA GLY A 75 15.29 6.52 -1.42
C GLY A 75 14.15 7.52 -1.26
N ILE A 76 13.66 8.16 -2.33
CA ILE A 76 12.61 9.20 -2.28
C ILE A 76 11.34 8.68 -1.60
N ALA A 77 10.83 7.51 -2.04
CA ALA A 77 9.64 6.88 -1.44
C ALA A 77 9.82 6.60 0.06
N GLU A 78 11.00 6.14 0.47
CA GLU A 78 11.32 5.89 1.87
C GLU A 78 11.41 7.19 2.68
N GLY A 79 12.01 8.25 2.11
CA GLY A 79 12.10 9.55 2.74
C GLY A 79 10.73 10.19 2.97
N LEU A 80 9.87 10.16 1.95
CA LEU A 80 8.49 10.66 2.04
C LEU A 80 7.69 9.88 3.10
N LEU A 81 7.79 8.55 3.09
CA LEU A 81 7.11 7.71 4.07
C LEU A 81 7.60 8.02 5.49
N ARG A 82 8.91 8.10 5.73
CA ARG A 82 9.47 8.47 7.04
C ARG A 82 8.96 9.84 7.50
N ALA A 83 8.85 10.81 6.60
CA ALA A 83 8.28 12.11 6.93
C ALA A 83 6.81 11.99 7.36
N CYS A 84 5.99 11.19 6.66
CA CYS A 84 4.62 10.89 7.07
C CYS A 84 4.57 10.22 8.45
N GLU A 85 5.39 9.18 8.68
CA GLU A 85 5.48 8.47 9.98
C GLU A 85 5.85 9.43 11.11
N GLN A 86 6.81 10.35 10.90
CA GLN A 86 7.19 11.34 11.90
C GLN A 86 6.05 12.32 12.22
N GLN A 87 5.28 12.74 11.22
CA GLN A 87 4.11 13.61 11.45
C GLN A 87 3.00 12.86 12.19
N LEU A 88 2.79 11.58 11.89
CA LEU A 88 1.86 10.73 12.63
C LEU A 88 2.27 10.59 14.10
N LYS A 89 3.54 10.30 14.40
CA LYS A 89 4.04 10.22 15.79
C LYS A 89 3.94 11.54 16.56
N LYS A 90 3.97 12.68 15.87
CA LYS A 90 3.74 14.00 16.49
C LYS A 90 2.25 14.23 16.79
N LYS A 91 1.37 13.79 15.89
CA LYS A 91 -0.08 13.95 16.02
C LYS A 91 -0.69 12.99 17.04
N PHE A 92 -0.16 11.77 17.12
CA PHE A 92 -0.63 10.71 18.01
C PHE A 92 0.44 10.48 19.09
N CYS A 93 0.14 10.86 20.34
CA CYS A 93 1.11 10.82 21.45
C CYS A 93 1.74 9.42 21.63
N PRO A 94 3.08 9.31 21.80
CA PRO A 94 3.79 8.02 21.87
C PRO A 94 3.41 7.09 23.04
N LYS A 95 2.67 7.58 24.03
CA LYS A 95 2.45 6.88 25.30
C LYS A 95 1.21 5.98 25.31
N GLU A 96 0.29 6.11 24.36
CA GLU A 96 -1.00 5.42 24.47
C GLU A 96 -1.46 4.69 23.19
N ASN A 97 -1.00 5.06 21.98
CA ASN A 97 -1.49 4.42 20.75
C ASN A 97 -0.39 4.24 19.70
N GLN A 98 -0.05 2.99 19.36
CA GLN A 98 0.65 2.69 18.11
C GLN A 98 -0.30 2.96 16.95
N VAL A 99 0.15 3.72 15.94
CA VAL A 99 -0.67 4.00 14.74
C VAL A 99 -0.39 2.92 13.71
N ARG A 100 -1.44 2.20 13.29
CA ARG A 100 -1.36 1.15 12.26
C ARG A 100 -1.40 1.79 10.88
N VAL A 101 -0.22 1.96 10.27
CA VAL A 101 -0.06 2.56 8.95
C VAL A 101 -0.18 1.50 7.87
N ILE A 102 -1.05 1.75 6.88
CA ILE A 102 -1.26 0.90 5.72
C ILE A 102 -0.59 1.51 4.47
N LEU A 103 0.04 0.65 3.68
CA LEU A 103 0.47 0.90 2.31
C LEU A 103 -0.26 -0.04 1.36
N ARG A 104 -0.74 0.50 0.23
CA ARG A 104 -1.19 -0.31 -0.91
C ARG A 104 -0.04 -0.55 -1.87
N VAL A 105 0.24 -1.81 -2.15
CA VAL A 105 1.44 -2.22 -2.89
C VAL A 105 1.10 -3.28 -3.92
N VAL A 106 1.45 -3.06 -5.18
CA VAL A 106 1.39 -4.13 -6.19
C VAL A 106 2.41 -5.21 -5.83
N ARG A 107 1.93 -6.43 -5.65
CA ARG A 107 2.70 -7.56 -5.11
C ARG A 107 3.99 -7.79 -5.90
N GLU A 108 3.92 -7.78 -7.22
CA GLU A 108 5.02 -8.12 -8.12
C GLU A 108 6.08 -7.00 -8.21
N ILE A 109 5.73 -5.77 -7.86
CA ILE A 109 6.60 -4.60 -8.05
C ILE A 109 7.43 -4.35 -6.79
N ASN A 110 6.76 -4.12 -5.64
CA ASN A 110 7.41 -3.51 -4.48
C ASN A 110 7.19 -4.26 -3.15
N SER A 111 6.49 -5.40 -3.13
CA SER A 111 6.18 -6.12 -1.86
C SER A 111 7.43 -6.50 -1.06
N ARG A 112 8.40 -7.16 -1.71
CA ARG A 112 9.66 -7.59 -1.09
C ARG A 112 10.45 -6.44 -0.48
N TYR A 113 10.38 -5.27 -1.10
CA TYR A 113 11.05 -4.08 -0.60
C TYR A 113 10.46 -3.65 0.75
N TRP A 114 9.13 -3.55 0.83
CA TRP A 114 8.44 -3.11 2.05
C TRP A 114 8.46 -4.16 3.17
N LEU A 115 8.41 -5.46 2.84
CA LEU A 115 8.61 -6.54 3.81
C LEU A 115 9.94 -6.38 4.56
N LYS A 116 11.03 -6.09 3.84
CA LYS A 116 12.35 -5.83 4.46
C LYS A 116 12.40 -4.57 5.33
N LYS A 117 11.41 -3.68 5.20
CA LYS A 117 11.28 -2.44 6.00
C LYS A 117 10.34 -2.61 7.21
N GLY A 118 9.96 -3.86 7.52
CA GLY A 118 9.15 -4.20 8.69
C GLY A 118 7.64 -4.14 8.45
N TYR A 119 7.19 -3.97 7.19
CA TYR A 119 5.79 -4.10 6.86
C TYR A 119 5.36 -5.57 6.82
N GLN A 120 4.11 -5.83 7.17
CA GLN A 120 3.47 -7.15 7.12
C GLN A 120 2.29 -7.11 6.16
N ILE A 121 2.04 -8.18 5.41
CA ILE A 121 0.85 -8.27 4.56
C ILE A 121 -0.35 -8.55 5.48
N VAL A 122 -1.38 -7.72 5.39
CA VAL A 122 -2.61 -7.87 6.19
C VAL A 122 -3.86 -8.08 5.35
N GLY A 123 -3.78 -7.83 4.04
CA GLY A 123 -4.85 -8.11 3.10
C GLY A 123 -4.32 -8.20 1.67
N GLU A 124 -5.03 -8.95 0.84
CA GLU A 124 -4.73 -9.14 -0.58
C GLU A 124 -5.99 -8.87 -1.39
N ARG A 125 -5.85 -8.31 -2.58
CA ARG A 125 -6.97 -8.05 -3.48
C ARG A 125 -6.55 -8.34 -4.90
N TYR A 126 -7.38 -9.09 -5.60
CA TYR A 126 -7.26 -9.22 -7.04
C TYR A 126 -7.73 -7.93 -7.72
N CYS A 127 -6.93 -7.41 -8.65
CA CYS A 127 -7.28 -6.27 -9.48
C CYS A 127 -7.35 -6.74 -10.94
N PRO A 128 -8.54 -6.73 -11.57
CA PRO A 128 -8.68 -7.15 -12.96
C PRO A 128 -7.98 -6.18 -13.92
N PRO A 129 -7.80 -6.58 -15.19
CA PRO A 129 -7.34 -5.69 -16.25
C PRO A 129 -8.13 -4.38 -16.28
N LEU A 130 -7.46 -3.29 -16.65
CA LEU A 130 -7.97 -1.91 -16.69
C LEU A 130 -8.23 -1.29 -15.31
N THR A 131 -7.90 -1.97 -14.21
CA THR A 131 -7.82 -1.31 -12.90
C THR A 131 -6.74 -0.22 -12.96
N TRP A 132 -7.13 1.04 -12.72
CA TRP A 132 -6.24 2.21 -12.81
C TRP A 132 -5.56 2.35 -14.18
N ASP A 133 -6.29 2.06 -15.26
CA ASP A 133 -5.80 2.11 -16.64
C ASP A 133 -4.60 1.18 -16.93
N VAL A 134 -4.38 0.18 -16.07
CA VAL A 134 -3.33 -0.84 -16.27
C VAL A 134 -3.89 -2.01 -17.06
N GLU A 135 -3.34 -2.29 -18.24
CA GLU A 135 -3.83 -3.35 -19.14
C GLU A 135 -3.79 -4.77 -18.55
N LYS A 136 -2.92 -5.02 -17.57
CA LYS A 136 -2.73 -6.35 -16.98
C LYS A 136 -3.38 -6.44 -15.60
N ALA A 137 -3.90 -7.61 -15.28
CA ALA A 137 -4.31 -7.93 -13.92
C ALA A 137 -3.11 -7.95 -12.97
N PHE A 138 -3.37 -7.66 -11.69
CA PHE A 138 -2.34 -7.71 -10.65
C PHE A 138 -2.95 -8.00 -9.28
N ILE A 139 -2.11 -8.35 -8.30
CA ILE A 139 -2.53 -8.48 -6.91
C ILE A 139 -2.06 -7.27 -6.13
N LEU A 140 -3.02 -6.56 -5.54
CA LEU A 140 -2.78 -5.45 -4.65
C LEU A 140 -2.70 -5.98 -3.22
N LEU A 141 -1.65 -5.58 -2.49
CA LEU A 141 -1.45 -5.90 -1.09
C LEU A 141 -1.78 -4.70 -0.24
N ALA A 142 -2.47 -4.92 0.86
CA ALA A 142 -2.46 -4.00 1.99
C ALA A 142 -1.36 -4.45 2.95
N MET A 143 -0.38 -3.58 3.17
CA MET A 143 0.77 -3.84 4.02
C MET A 143 0.75 -2.92 5.23
N ARG A 144 0.79 -3.48 6.44
CA ARG A 144 0.72 -2.75 7.71
C ARG A 144 2.09 -2.62 8.37
N LYS A 145 2.32 -1.48 9.02
CA LYS A 145 3.39 -1.29 10.00
C LYS A 145 2.89 -0.41 11.13
N ASP A 146 3.27 -0.74 12.35
CA ASP A 146 2.94 0.03 13.53
C ASP A 146 4.02 1.11 13.74
N VAL A 147 3.60 2.37 13.90
CA VAL A 147 4.49 3.53 14.01
C VAL A 147 4.24 4.35 15.27
#